data_AF-A0A4Y9TFB5-F1
#
_entry.id   AF-A0A4Y9TFB5-F1
#
_cell.length_a   1.000
_cell.length_b   1.000
_cell.length_c   1.000
_cell.angle_alpha   90.00
_cell.angle_beta   90.00
_cell.angle_gamma   90.00
#
_symmetry.space_group_name_H-M   'P 1'
#
loop_
_entity.id
_entity.type
_entity.pdbx_description
1 polymer ?
#
loop_
_entity_poly.entity_id
_entity_poly.type
_entity_poly.pdbx_seq_one_letter_code
_entity_poly.pdbx_strand_id
1 'polypeptide(L)'
;MKTTTPGLCEKPALQRTLSNRHIQLMAMGGAIGTGLFMGSGKIIALSGTSIILIYMIIGLFVYFVMRAMGELLLSNLNFKSFADFAGAYLGPRAAFFLGWSYWLSWSVAVVGDAA
;
A
#
# COMPACT_ATOMS: atom_id res chain seq x y z
N MET A 1 -19.73 -48.02 0.22
CA MET A 1 -18.38 -48.17 0.81
C MET A 1 -17.41 -47.27 0.04
N LYS A 2 -17.09 -46.08 0.58
CA LYS A 2 -15.99 -45.21 0.13
C LYS A 2 -15.45 -44.44 1.35
N THR A 3 -14.51 -45.11 2.01
CA THR A 3 -13.29 -44.59 2.66
C THR A 3 -13.33 -43.21 3.31
N THR A 4 -13.49 -43.20 4.63
CA THR A 4 -12.94 -42.20 5.55
C THR A 4 -11.43 -42.02 5.30
N THR A 5 -11.01 -40.81 4.93
CA THR A 5 -9.61 -40.37 5.04
C THR A 5 -9.56 -39.27 6.10
N PRO A 6 -8.95 -39.49 7.28
CA PRO A 6 -8.84 -38.47 8.31
C PRO A 6 -7.58 -37.63 8.08
N GLY A 7 -7.70 -36.31 8.21
CA GLY A 7 -6.59 -35.43 8.57
C GLY A 7 -5.83 -34.73 7.44
N LEU A 8 -6.34 -33.59 6.97
CA LEU A 8 -5.54 -32.39 6.74
C LEU A 8 -6.38 -31.20 7.22
N CYS A 9 -5.88 -30.42 8.18
CA CYS A 9 -6.54 -29.22 8.70
C CYS A 9 -7.03 -28.33 7.54
N GLU A 10 -8.35 -28.29 7.37
CA GLU A 10 -9.03 -27.31 6.53
C GLU A 10 -8.68 -25.94 7.13
N LYS A 11 -7.78 -25.20 6.47
CA LYS A 11 -7.53 -23.80 6.80
C LYS A 11 -8.91 -23.13 6.72
N PRO A 12 -9.43 -22.52 7.80
CA PRO A 12 -10.73 -21.87 7.74
C PRO A 12 -10.72 -20.92 6.55
N ALA A 13 -11.54 -21.22 5.55
CA ALA A 13 -11.62 -20.40 4.35
C ALA A 13 -12.03 -18.99 4.79
N LEU A 14 -11.15 -18.02 4.56
CA LEU A 14 -11.36 -16.65 4.98
C LEU A 14 -12.71 -16.19 4.43
N GLN A 15 -13.69 -15.97 5.32
CA GLN A 15 -15.02 -15.54 4.89
C GLN A 15 -14.88 -14.19 4.18
N ARG A 16 -15.17 -14.16 2.88
CA ARG A 16 -15.14 -12.93 2.07
C ARG A 16 -16.36 -12.06 2.38
N THR A 17 -16.37 -11.49 3.58
CA THR A 17 -17.35 -10.49 4.05
C THR A 17 -16.89 -9.06 3.73
N LEU A 18 -15.69 -8.89 3.16
CA LEU A 18 -15.13 -7.58 2.83
C LEU A 18 -15.81 -7.01 1.57
N SER A 19 -16.94 -6.34 1.79
CA SER A 19 -17.69 -5.60 0.78
C SER A 19 -16.84 -4.48 0.17
N ASN A 20 -17.11 -4.09 -1.07
CA ASN A 20 -16.45 -2.97 -1.76
C ASN A 20 -16.40 -1.70 -0.90
N ARG A 21 -17.42 -1.45 -0.09
CA ARG A 21 -17.45 -0.31 0.83
C ARG A 21 -16.36 -0.38 1.90
N HIS A 22 -16.08 -1.55 2.46
CA HIS A 22 -15.01 -1.72 3.45
C HIS A 22 -13.63 -1.52 2.82
N ILE A 23 -13.43 -1.97 1.58
CA ILE A 23 -12.17 -1.75 0.83
C ILE A 23 -11.93 -0.25 0.62
N GLN A 24 -12.97 0.48 0.20
CA GLN A 24 -12.88 1.93 0.00
C GLN A 24 -12.62 2.68 1.31
N LEU A 25 -13.26 2.26 2.42
CA LEU A 25 -13.01 2.84 3.74
C LEU A 25 -11.58 2.58 4.23
N MET A 26 -11.04 1.38 4.00
CA MET A 26 -9.62 1.09 4.29
C MET A 26 -8.69 1.97 3.44
N ALA A 27 -8.97 2.12 2.15
CA ALA A 27 -8.17 2.96 1.25
C ALA A 27 -8.19 4.44 1.68
N MET A 28 -9.37 4.98 2.01
CA MET A 28 -9.49 6.36 2.51
C MET A 28 -8.82 6.54 3.87
N GLY A 29 -8.96 5.57 4.79
CA GLY A 29 -8.31 5.60 6.09
C GLY A 29 -6.79 5.65 5.99
N GLY A 30 -6.20 4.83 5.11
CA GLY A 30 -4.77 4.87 4.83
C GLY A 30 -4.30 6.14 4.12
N ALA A 31 -5.09 6.66 3.18
CA ALA A 31 -4.74 7.86 2.41
C ALA A 31 -4.81 9.15 3.24
N ILE A 32 -5.78 9.27 4.16
CA ILE A 32 -5.89 10.42 5.06
C ILE A 32 -4.82 10.29 6.16
N GLY A 33 -4.81 9.16 6.89
CA GLY A 33 -3.74 8.76 7.81
C GLY A 33 -3.26 9.81 8.84
N THR A 34 -2.23 9.44 9.60
CA THR A 34 -1.53 10.39 10.50
C THR A 34 -0.58 11.30 9.72
N GLY A 35 -0.09 10.85 8.56
CA GLY A 35 0.87 11.59 7.73
C GLY A 35 0.33 12.92 7.19
N LEU A 36 -0.96 13.02 6.86
CA LEU A 36 -1.56 14.29 6.44
C LEU A 36 -1.58 15.28 7.60
N PHE A 37 -1.89 14.87 8.82
CA PHE A 37 -1.94 15.77 9.98
C PHE A 37 -0.56 16.13 10.52
N MET A 38 0.33 15.15 10.70
CA MET A 38 1.69 15.37 11.21
C MET A 38 2.57 16.11 10.20
N GLY A 39 2.39 15.85 8.90
CA GLY A 39 3.14 16.48 7.83
C GLY A 39 2.64 17.88 7.45
N SER A 40 1.31 18.09 7.41
CA SER A 40 0.74 19.34 6.91
C SER A 40 1.12 20.55 7.75
N GLY A 41 1.13 20.47 9.09
CA GLY A 41 1.46 21.62 9.94
C GLY A 41 2.81 22.26 9.62
N LYS A 42 3.85 21.44 9.41
CA LYS A 42 5.19 21.92 9.04
C LYS A 42 5.22 22.47 7.61
N ILE A 43 4.56 21.81 6.66
CA ILE A 43 4.56 22.22 5.24
C ILE A 43 3.73 23.51 5.05
N ILE A 44 2.62 23.68 5.78
CA ILE A 44 1.79 24.89 5.79
C ILE A 44 2.60 26.09 6.26
N ALA A 45 3.33 25.94 7.37
CA ALA A 45 4.18 27.01 7.91
C ALA A 45 5.31 27.42 6.94
N LEU A 46 5.86 26.46 6.17
CA LEU A 46 6.93 26.71 5.20
C LEU A 46 6.43 27.27 3.85
N SER A 47 5.26 26.84 3.37
CA SER A 47 4.79 27.11 2.01
C SER A 47 3.78 28.26 1.90
N GLY A 48 3.16 28.68 3.01
CA GLY A 48 2.14 29.74 3.02
C GLY A 48 0.95 29.43 2.09
N THR A 49 0.42 30.44 1.40
CA THR A 49 -0.72 30.29 0.48
C THR A 49 -0.45 29.41 -0.75
N SER A 50 0.82 29.18 -1.11
CA SER A 50 1.20 28.37 -2.27
C SER A 50 1.04 26.86 -2.07
N ILE A 51 0.69 26.41 -0.86
CA ILE A 51 0.58 24.99 -0.53
C ILE A 51 -0.49 24.25 -1.35
N ILE A 52 -1.57 24.93 -1.72
CA ILE A 52 -2.65 24.36 -2.53
C ILE A 52 -2.13 23.97 -3.92
N LEU A 53 -1.31 24.83 -4.53
CA LEU A 53 -0.71 24.56 -5.84
C LEU A 53 0.28 23.39 -5.77
N ILE A 54 1.08 23.34 -4.70
CA ILE A 54 2.04 22.26 -4.47
C ILE A 54 1.32 20.92 -4.32
N TYR A 55 0.28 20.84 -3.47
CA TYR A 55 -0.50 19.62 -3.33
C TYR A 55 -1.24 19.23 -4.61
N MET A 56 -1.72 20.19 -5.41
CA MET A 56 -2.37 19.90 -6.68
C MET A 56 -1.39 19.26 -7.68
N ILE A 57 -0.18 19.81 -7.81
CA ILE A 57 0.85 19.29 -8.72
C ILE A 57 1.28 17.90 -8.25
N ILE A 58 1.64 17.74 -6.97
CA ILE A 58 2.07 16.45 -6.41
C ILE A 58 0.95 15.41 -6.54
N GLY A 59 -0.30 15.79 -6.20
CA GLY A 59 -1.46 14.93 -6.31
C GLY A 59 -1.71 14.46 -7.74
N LEU A 60 -1.51 15.33 -8.74
CA LEU A 60 -1.61 14.98 -10.14
C LEU A 60 -0.58 13.92 -10.54
N PHE A 61 0.70 14.08 -10.15
CA PHE A 61 1.72 13.06 -10.40
C PHE A 61 1.39 11.73 -9.72
N VAL A 62 0.99 11.77 -8.44
CA VAL A 62 0.60 10.57 -7.67
C VAL A 62 -0.61 9.87 -8.31
N TYR A 63 -1.58 10.62 -8.81
CA TYR A 63 -2.74 10.07 -9.52
C TYR A 63 -2.34 9.25 -10.75
N PHE A 64 -1.42 9.78 -11.58
CA PHE A 64 -0.92 9.05 -12.75
C PHE A 64 -0.19 7.76 -12.35
N VAL A 65 0.66 7.81 -11.32
CA VAL A 65 1.36 6.64 -10.81
C VAL A 65 0.37 5.58 -10.31
N MET A 66 -0.64 5.98 -9.54
CA MET A 66 -1.64 5.07 -9.00
C MET A 66 -2.50 4.44 -10.10
N ARG A 67 -2.84 5.19 -11.15
CA ARG A 67 -3.53 4.66 -12.34
C ARG A 67 -2.69 3.62 -13.06
N ALA A 68 -1.41 3.92 -13.34
CA ALA A 68 -0.51 2.97 -13.98
C ALA A 68 -0.31 1.69 -13.16
N MET A 69 -0.19 1.82 -11.84
CA MET A 69 -0.09 0.67 -10.94
C MET A 69 -1.38 -0.17 -10.92
N GLY A 70 -2.55 0.48 -10.98
CA GLY A 70 -3.84 -0.20 -11.09
C GLY A 70 -3.96 -1.03 -12.38
N GLU A 71 -3.52 -0.48 -13.51
CA GLU A 71 -3.50 -1.20 -14.80
C GLU A 71 -2.52 -2.39 -14.77
N LEU A 72 -1.35 -2.23 -14.16
CA LEU A 72 -0.38 -3.31 -13.97
C LEU A 72 -0.95 -4.47 -13.14
N LEU A 73 -1.62 -4.18 -12.03
CA LEU A 73 -2.25 -5.19 -11.18
C LEU A 73 -3.39 -5.95 -11.88
N LEU A 74 -4.13 -5.28 -12.75
CA LEU A 74 -5.18 -5.91 -13.57
C LEU A 74 -4.61 -6.73 -14.72
N SER A 75 -3.44 -6.36 -15.26
CA SER A 75 -2.81 -7.08 -16.37
C SER A 75 -2.28 -8.47 -15.98
N ASN A 76 -1.80 -8.63 -14.74
CA ASN A 76 -1.22 -9.87 -14.25
C ASN A 76 -1.57 -10.09 -12.78
N LEU A 77 -2.63 -10.86 -12.54
CA LEU A 77 -3.12 -11.23 -11.20
C LEU A 77 -2.15 -12.12 -10.39
N ASN A 78 -1.02 -12.53 -10.98
CA ASN A 78 0.04 -13.22 -10.26
C ASN A 78 0.80 -12.30 -9.30
N PHE A 79 0.85 -10.98 -9.58
CA PHE A 79 1.49 -10.02 -8.70
C PHE A 79 0.58 -9.68 -7.53
N LYS A 80 0.95 -10.18 -6.34
CA LYS A 80 0.18 -9.93 -5.11
C LYS A 80 0.71 -8.75 -4.29
N SER A 81 1.92 -8.27 -4.59
CA SER A 81 2.61 -7.23 -3.81
C SER A 81 3.48 -6.34 -4.69
N PHE A 82 3.78 -5.14 -4.19
CA PHE A 82 4.64 -4.17 -4.88
C PHE A 82 6.04 -4.73 -5.17
N ALA A 83 6.59 -5.48 -4.22
CA ALA A 83 7.90 -6.12 -4.37
C ALA A 83 7.91 -7.21 -5.46
N ASP A 84 6.77 -7.84 -5.73
CA ASP A 84 6.62 -8.95 -6.66
C ASP A 84 6.71 -8.47 -8.12
N PHE A 85 6.04 -7.36 -8.44
CA PHE A 85 6.18 -6.75 -9.77
C PHE A 85 7.55 -6.11 -9.93
N ALA A 86 8.11 -5.50 -8.89
CA ALA A 86 9.44 -4.92 -8.96
C ALA A 86 10.51 -6.00 -9.16
N GLY A 87 10.32 -7.19 -8.58
CA GLY A 87 11.16 -8.36 -8.84
C GLY A 87 11.05 -8.86 -10.28
N ALA A 88 9.86 -8.84 -10.85
CA ALA A 88 9.63 -9.26 -12.23
C ALA A 88 10.22 -8.28 -13.28
N TYR A 89 10.14 -6.97 -13.04
CA TYR A 89 10.61 -5.96 -13.98
C TYR A 89 12.05 -5.47 -13.74
N LEU A 90 12.50 -5.33 -12.49
CA LEU A 90 13.84 -4.84 -12.14
C LEU A 90 14.79 -5.96 -11.66
N GLY A 91 14.27 -7.18 -11.49
CA GLY A 91 15.04 -8.36 -11.12
C GLY A 91 15.06 -8.66 -9.61
N PRO A 92 15.54 -9.86 -9.22
CA PRO A 92 15.42 -10.38 -7.85
C PRO A 92 16.14 -9.52 -6.79
N ARG A 93 17.26 -8.90 -7.16
CA ARG A 93 18.02 -8.02 -6.26
C ARG A 93 17.25 -6.75 -5.95
N ALA A 94 16.57 -6.18 -6.95
CA ALA A 94 15.76 -4.97 -6.76
C ALA A 94 14.58 -5.23 -5.83
N ALA A 95 13.92 -6.39 -5.96
CA ALA A 95 12.87 -6.80 -5.01
C ALA A 95 13.39 -6.95 -3.59
N PHE A 96 14.59 -7.51 -3.39
CA PHE A 96 15.21 -7.62 -2.06
C PHE A 96 15.48 -6.24 -1.44
N PHE A 97 16.08 -5.32 -2.20
CA PHE A 97 16.31 -3.95 -1.73
C PHE A 97 15.01 -3.19 -1.44
N LEU A 98 13.99 -3.33 -2.29
CA LEU A 98 12.67 -2.70 -2.09
C LEU A 98 11.95 -3.26 -0.88
N GLY A 99 11.98 -4.58 -0.68
CA GLY A 99 11.40 -5.23 0.50
C GLY A 99 12.07 -4.76 1.79
N TRP A 100 13.41 -4.69 1.80
CA TRP A 100 14.18 -4.18 2.94
C TRP A 100 13.90 -2.71 3.23
N SER A 101 13.90 -1.86 2.20
CA SER A 101 13.59 -0.43 2.33
C SER A 101 12.17 -0.18 2.82
N TYR A 102 11.21 -1.00 2.36
CA TYR A 102 9.83 -0.94 2.83
C TYR A 102 9.73 -1.29 4.31
N TRP A 103 10.36 -2.37 4.75
CA TRP A 103 10.39 -2.76 6.16
C TRP A 103 11.03 -1.70 7.06
N LEU A 104 12.15 -1.10 6.61
CA LEU A 104 12.79 0.01 7.32
C LEU A 104 11.90 1.24 7.41
N SER A 105 11.19 1.60 6.32
CA SER A 105 10.26 2.72 6.31
C SER A 105 9.18 2.57 7.39
N TRP A 106 8.59 1.38 7.50
CA TRP A 106 7.61 1.08 8.57
C TRP A 106 8.23 1.08 9.96
N SER A 107 9.45 0.58 10.11
CA SER A 107 10.16 0.61 11.40
C SER A 107 10.41 2.05 11.87
N VAL A 108 10.86 2.94 10.96
CA VAL A 108 11.06 4.36 11.25
C VAL A 108 9.73 5.06 11.54
N ALA A 109 8.66 4.71 10.82
CA ALA A 109 7.34 5.27 11.08
C ALA A 109 6.83 4.95 12.50
N VAL A 110 7.02 3.71 12.97
CA VAL A 110 6.68 3.32 14.35
C VAL A 110 7.51 4.08 15.38
N VAL A 111 8.81 4.23 15.14
CA VAL A 111 9.68 5.02 16.03
C VAL A 111 9.27 6.49 16.06
N GLY A 112 8.90 7.06 14.91
CA GLY A 112 8.44 8.45 14.79
C GLY A 112 7.05 8.70 15.38
N ASP A 113 6.20 7.68 15.48
CA ASP A 113 4.90 7.76 16.17
C ASP A 113 5.06 7.61 17.71
N ALA A 114 6.10 6.91 18.15
CA ALA A 114 6.40 6.68 19.58
C ALA A 114 7.22 7.81 20.25
N ALA A 115 7.72 8.78 19.50
CA ALA A 115 8.58 9.88 19.96
C ALA A 115 7.81 11.21 20.00
#